data_AF-G2G2K9-F1
#
_entry.id   AF-G2G2K9-F1
#
_cell.length_a   1.000
_cell.length_b   1.000
_cell.length_c   1.000
_cell.angle_alpha   90.00
_cell.angle_beta   90.00
_cell.angle_gamma   90.00
#
_symmetry.space_group_name_H-M   'P 1'
#
loop_
_entity.id
_entity.type
_entity.pdbx_description
1 polymer ?
#
loop_
_entity_poly.entity_id
_entity_poly.type
_entity_poly.pdbx_seq_one_letter_code
_entity_poly.pdbx_strand_id
1 'polypeptide(L)'
;MTKGGIKITIMDYEIVIISNRPHLSREAQLCLEGLNNRIFDGTNYPSFSKLVNDSITSSSYETIIICNDKARPTHQDVEKILSMLNDGWGMVALYRFGFFGFKKDLIRKIGFFDERYIGGGCEDNDFIRRLKEANISFYESEEIKYIYLPTSWQYEKTSVARNHFRRKWKEEENVITRQLTEEDYKYDIGPFKNTNFIDFEKSILMPYNNILRNSLCKA
;
A
#
# COMPACT_ATOMS: atom_id res chain seq x y z
N MET A 1 21.74 43.07 -3.24
CA MET A 1 22.30 41.77 -2.83
C MET A 1 21.45 41.19 -1.73
N THR A 2 20.48 40.35 -2.06
CA THR A 2 19.73 39.55 -1.10
C THR A 2 19.77 38.12 -1.61
N LYS A 3 20.47 37.25 -0.88
CA LYS A 3 20.63 35.84 -1.18
C LYS A 3 19.24 35.20 -1.14
N GLY A 4 18.78 34.70 -2.30
CA GLY A 4 17.62 33.85 -2.39
C GLY A 4 17.85 32.61 -1.53
N GLY A 5 17.12 32.51 -0.42
CA GLY A 5 17.11 31.31 0.40
C GLY A 5 16.59 30.15 -0.45
N ILE A 6 17.43 29.15 -0.65
CA ILE A 6 17.01 27.86 -1.20
C ILE A 6 15.98 27.31 -0.22
N LYS A 7 14.71 27.27 -0.63
CA LYS A 7 13.68 26.49 0.07
C LYS A 7 14.13 25.04 -0.05
N ILE A 8 14.75 24.51 1.00
CA ILE A 8 14.98 23.07 1.12
C ILE A 8 13.57 22.49 1.24
N THR A 9 13.04 21.96 0.14
CA THR A 9 11.80 21.20 0.17
C THR A 9 12.09 19.97 1.01
N ILE A 10 11.68 19.99 2.27
CA ILE A 10 11.78 18.84 3.15
C ILE A 10 11.01 17.73 2.45
N MET A 11 11.71 16.63 2.17
CA MET A 11 11.12 15.42 1.62
C MET A 11 10.13 14.87 2.65
N ASP A 12 8.83 15.14 2.46
CA ASP A 12 7.75 14.65 3.33
C ASP A 12 7.36 13.21 2.95
N TYR A 13 8.33 12.30 3.03
CA TYR A 13 8.11 10.87 2.86
C TYR A 13 9.03 10.03 3.74
N GLU A 14 8.62 8.80 4.02
CA GLU A 14 9.47 7.76 4.59
C GLU A 14 9.26 6.44 3.83
N ILE A 15 10.35 5.72 3.57
CA ILE A 15 10.31 4.35 3.07
C ILE A 15 10.44 3.40 4.26
N VAL A 16 9.42 2.58 4.50
CA VAL A 16 9.41 1.59 5.57
C VAL A 16 9.64 0.20 4.98
N ILE A 17 10.79 -0.38 5.30
CA ILE A 17 11.20 -1.70 4.85
C ILE A 17 10.67 -2.74 5.85
N ILE A 18 9.56 -3.38 5.52
CA ILE A 18 8.88 -4.34 6.40
C ILE A 18 9.43 -5.76 6.18
N SER A 19 9.83 -6.44 7.24
CA SER A 19 10.47 -7.76 7.13
C SER A 19 10.53 -8.53 8.44
N ASN A 20 10.41 -9.85 8.36
CA ASN A 20 10.82 -10.78 9.42
C ASN A 20 12.13 -11.53 9.07
N ARG A 21 12.83 -11.11 8.00
CA ARG A 21 14.08 -11.70 7.50
C ARG A 21 15.17 -10.62 7.51
N PRO A 22 15.94 -10.48 8.61
CA PRO A 22 16.89 -9.39 8.79
C PRO A 22 17.92 -9.24 7.67
N HIS A 23 18.39 -10.34 7.09
CA HIS A 23 19.35 -10.31 5.97
C HIS A 23 18.75 -9.68 4.72
N LEU A 24 17.53 -10.08 4.35
CA LEU A 24 16.86 -9.56 3.15
C LEU A 24 16.45 -8.09 3.29
N SER A 25 16.01 -7.66 4.48
CA SER A 25 15.69 -6.24 4.71
C SER A 25 16.92 -5.35 4.66
N ARG A 26 18.08 -5.82 5.10
CA ARG A 26 19.34 -5.07 4.98
C ARG A 26 19.75 -4.90 3.51
N GLU A 27 19.60 -5.94 2.70
CA GLU A 27 19.85 -5.82 1.26
C GLU A 27 18.88 -4.87 0.56
N ALA A 28 17.59 -4.92 0.90
CA ALA A 28 16.61 -3.96 0.40
C ALA A 28 16.93 -2.52 0.85
N GLN A 29 17.45 -2.35 2.07
CA GLN A 29 17.88 -1.05 2.59
C GLN A 29 19.10 -0.50 1.84
N LEU A 30 20.06 -1.35 1.46
CA LEU A 30 21.21 -0.92 0.65
C LEU A 30 20.79 -0.39 -0.72
N CYS A 31 19.70 -0.90 -1.31
CA CYS A 31 19.15 -0.35 -2.55
C CYS A 31 18.61 1.09 -2.43
N LEU A 32 18.39 1.55 -1.20
CA LEU A 32 17.76 2.83 -0.86
C LEU A 32 18.70 3.74 -0.05
N GLU A 33 20.01 3.46 -0.08
CA GLU A 33 21.02 4.22 0.66
C GLU A 33 20.97 5.71 0.29
N GLY A 34 20.93 6.59 1.29
CA GLY A 34 20.83 8.03 1.09
C GLY A 34 19.40 8.57 0.92
N LEU A 35 18.38 7.70 0.88
CA LEU A 35 16.97 8.10 0.97
C LEU A 35 16.44 7.95 2.40
N ASN A 36 15.36 8.65 2.74
CA ASN A 36 14.74 8.53 4.06
C ASN A 36 14.06 7.16 4.20
N ASN A 37 14.74 6.21 4.82
CA ASN A 37 14.25 4.85 4.98
C ASN A 37 14.60 4.27 6.35
N ARG A 38 13.80 3.29 6.78
CA ARG A 38 14.09 2.49 7.97
C ARG A 38 13.58 1.06 7.80
N ILE A 39 14.16 0.14 8.55
CA ILE A 39 13.66 -1.23 8.68
C ILE A 39 12.62 -1.27 9.81
N PHE A 40 11.51 -1.94 9.55
CA PHE A 40 10.48 -2.27 10.53
C PHE A 40 10.42 -3.78 10.71
N ASP A 41 10.66 -4.24 11.94
CA ASP A 41 10.64 -5.66 12.27
C ASP A 41 9.21 -6.20 12.29
N GLY A 42 8.91 -7.08 11.34
CA GLY A 42 7.63 -7.76 11.17
C GLY A 42 7.55 -9.12 11.86
N THR A 43 8.51 -9.48 12.71
CA THR A 43 8.49 -10.74 13.45
C THR A 43 7.24 -10.82 14.34
N ASN A 44 6.58 -11.99 14.34
CA ASN A 44 5.36 -12.29 15.11
C ASN A 44 4.11 -11.46 14.77
N TYR A 45 4.08 -10.72 13.66
CA TYR A 45 2.85 -10.07 13.22
C TYR A 45 1.81 -11.10 12.74
N PRO A 46 0.53 -10.93 13.09
CA PRO A 46 -0.53 -11.89 12.75
C PRO A 46 -1.00 -11.78 11.29
N SER A 47 -0.77 -10.64 10.64
CA SER A 47 -1.18 -10.38 9.26
C SER A 47 -0.29 -9.32 8.62
N PHE A 48 -0.25 -9.31 7.29
CA PHE A 48 0.36 -8.23 6.52
C PHE A 48 -0.32 -6.88 6.77
N SER A 49 -1.66 -6.88 6.83
CA SER A 49 -2.45 -5.68 7.13
C SER A 49 -2.01 -4.99 8.42
N LYS A 50 -1.89 -5.75 9.52
CA LYS A 50 -1.47 -5.19 10.81
C LYS A 50 -0.04 -4.63 10.74
N LEU A 51 0.87 -5.34 10.07
CA LEU A 51 2.25 -4.91 9.88
C LEU A 51 2.32 -3.58 9.13
N VAL A 52 1.53 -3.43 8.06
CA VAL A 52 1.43 -2.19 7.29
C VAL A 52 0.80 -1.07 8.12
N ASN A 53 -0.30 -1.33 8.83
CA ASN A 53 -0.95 -0.34 9.69
C ASN A 53 -0.01 0.20 10.77
N ASP A 54 0.70 -0.68 11.49
CA ASP A 54 1.66 -0.26 12.51
C ASP A 54 2.89 0.46 11.90
N SER A 55 3.25 0.14 10.65
CA SER A 55 4.26 0.88 9.89
C SER A 55 3.81 2.31 9.53
N ILE A 56 2.55 2.47 9.13
CA ILE A 56 1.95 3.79 8.82
C ILE A 56 1.91 4.66 10.07
N THR A 57 1.43 4.11 11.18
CA THR A 57 1.18 4.84 12.43
C THR A 57 2.46 5.20 13.19
N SER A 58 3.51 4.39 13.05
CA SER A 58 4.82 4.67 13.63
C SER A 58 5.60 5.76 12.89
N SER A 59 5.20 6.12 11.67
CA SER A 59 5.84 7.18 10.90
C SER A 59 5.19 8.54 11.17
N SER A 60 5.96 9.63 11.19
CA SER A 60 5.42 11.01 11.25
C SER A 60 5.19 11.65 9.88
N TYR A 61 5.69 11.04 8.81
CA TYR A 61 5.62 11.58 7.44
C TYR A 61 4.23 11.36 6.82
N GLU A 62 3.82 12.26 5.92
CA GLU A 62 2.54 12.13 5.22
C GLU A 62 2.59 11.08 4.12
N THR A 63 3.70 11.03 3.37
CA THR A 63 3.88 10.05 2.30
C THR A 63 4.60 8.82 2.85
N ILE A 64 4.00 7.66 2.67
CA ILE A 64 4.59 6.38 3.10
C ILE A 64 4.85 5.54 1.87
N ILE A 65 6.05 4.98 1.78
CA ILE A 65 6.40 3.95 0.80
C ILE A 65 6.70 2.68 1.57
N ILE A 66 5.91 1.64 1.35
CA ILE A 66 6.15 0.31 1.91
C ILE A 66 7.02 -0.46 0.93
N CYS A 67 8.12 -0.99 1.46
CA CYS A 67 9.04 -1.85 0.73
C CYS A 67 9.14 -3.19 1.46
N ASN A 68 8.83 -4.29 0.80
CA ASN A 68 9.09 -5.59 1.40
C ASN A 68 10.55 -6.01 1.17
N ASP A 69 11.00 -6.97 1.95
CA ASP A 69 12.38 -7.47 1.93
C ASP A 69 12.85 -8.14 0.62
N LYS A 70 11.94 -8.42 -0.32
CA LYS A 70 12.24 -9.02 -1.63
C LYS A 70 12.35 -7.97 -2.75
N ALA A 71 11.83 -6.77 -2.55
CA ALA A 71 11.94 -5.69 -3.51
C ALA A 71 13.39 -5.20 -3.62
N ARG A 72 13.82 -4.87 -4.84
CA ARG A 72 15.14 -4.28 -5.13
C ARG A 72 14.94 -3.01 -5.96
N PRO A 73 14.32 -1.96 -5.37
CA PRO A 73 14.06 -0.71 -6.05
C PRO A 73 15.34 0.09 -6.29
N THR A 74 15.25 1.11 -7.12
CA THR A 74 16.26 2.14 -7.36
C THR A 74 15.78 3.50 -6.86
N HIS A 75 16.64 4.51 -6.85
CA HIS A 75 16.23 5.87 -6.50
C HIS A 75 15.20 6.42 -7.48
N GLN A 76 15.33 6.08 -8.76
CA GLN A 76 14.39 6.47 -9.82
C GLN A 76 12.99 5.89 -9.58
N ASP A 77 12.90 4.68 -9.04
CA ASP A 77 11.62 4.06 -8.69
C ASP A 77 10.91 4.82 -7.56
N VAL A 78 11.67 5.29 -6.55
CA VAL A 78 11.16 6.15 -5.48
C VAL A 78 10.71 7.50 -6.03
N GLU A 79 11.54 8.14 -6.87
CA GLU A 79 11.21 9.41 -7.53
C GLU A 79 9.94 9.31 -8.36
N LYS A 80 9.75 8.20 -9.09
CA LYS A 80 8.53 7.92 -9.84
C LYS A 80 7.30 7.83 -8.93
N ILE A 81 7.37 7.07 -7.84
CA ILE A 81 6.28 6.99 -6.85
C ILE A 81 5.93 8.39 -6.34
N LEU A 82 6.93 9.15 -5.89
CA LEU A 82 6.72 10.50 -5.33
C LEU A 82 6.13 11.47 -6.36
N SER A 83 6.62 11.44 -7.59
CA SER A 83 6.09 12.26 -8.69
C SER A 83 4.61 11.96 -8.93
N MET A 84 4.26 10.68 -9.07
CA MET A 84 2.88 10.28 -9.35
C MET A 84 1.94 10.59 -8.17
N LEU A 85 2.39 10.40 -6.93
CA LEU A 85 1.60 10.81 -5.76
C LEU A 85 1.39 12.33 -5.69
N ASN A 86 2.35 13.12 -6.18
CA ASN A 86 2.19 14.57 -6.31
C ASN A 86 1.19 14.96 -7.40
N ASP A 87 1.11 14.18 -8.49
CA ASP A 87 0.12 14.35 -9.55
C ASP A 87 -1.31 13.96 -9.12
N GLY A 88 -1.47 13.35 -7.93
CA GLY A 88 -2.76 13.00 -7.34
C GLY A 88 -3.13 11.52 -7.48
N TRP A 89 -2.19 10.64 -7.85
CA TRP A 89 -2.44 9.21 -7.79
C TRP A 89 -2.76 8.76 -6.36
N GLY A 90 -3.76 7.89 -6.19
CA GLY A 90 -4.13 7.37 -4.88
C GLY A 90 -3.05 6.48 -4.28
N MET A 91 -2.69 5.44 -5.02
CA MET A 91 -1.63 4.50 -4.67
C MET A 91 -0.81 4.14 -5.91
N VAL A 92 0.51 4.05 -5.73
CA VAL A 92 1.46 3.70 -6.79
C VAL A 92 2.27 2.50 -6.36
N ALA A 93 2.08 1.37 -7.03
CA ALA A 93 2.71 0.08 -6.77
C ALA A 93 3.58 -0.32 -7.96
N LEU A 94 4.90 -0.22 -7.81
CA LEU A 94 5.85 -0.64 -8.86
C LEU A 94 6.23 -2.12 -8.76
N TYR A 95 5.76 -2.80 -7.72
CA TYR A 95 5.71 -4.27 -7.64
C TYR A 95 4.54 -4.74 -6.78
N ARG A 96 3.31 -4.62 -7.28
CA ARG A 96 2.09 -4.97 -6.52
C ARG A 96 2.16 -4.43 -5.06
N PHE A 97 1.77 -5.21 -4.06
CA PHE A 97 1.94 -4.89 -2.63
C PHE A 97 3.35 -5.24 -2.08
N GLY A 98 4.34 -5.46 -2.95
CA GLY A 98 5.74 -5.67 -2.58
C GLY A 98 6.56 -4.37 -2.53
N PHE A 99 6.22 -3.38 -3.34
CA PHE A 99 6.81 -2.04 -3.29
C PHE A 99 5.79 -1.01 -3.77
N PHE A 100 5.26 -0.22 -2.84
CA PHE A 100 4.16 0.70 -3.11
C PHE A 100 4.17 1.93 -2.20
N GLY A 101 3.65 3.04 -2.70
CA GLY A 101 3.51 4.28 -1.92
C GLY A 101 2.14 4.91 -2.04
N PHE A 102 1.80 5.69 -1.01
CA PHE A 102 0.55 6.47 -0.89
C PHE A 102 0.75 7.62 0.10
N LYS A 103 -0.14 8.61 0.05
CA LYS A 103 -0.28 9.63 1.10
C LYS A 103 -1.21 9.08 2.19
N LYS A 104 -0.91 9.30 3.47
CA LYS A 104 -1.78 8.91 4.60
C LYS A 104 -3.20 9.43 4.45
N ASP A 105 -3.39 10.51 3.71
CA ASP A 105 -4.71 11.02 3.37
C ASP A 105 -5.60 10.02 2.63
N LEU A 106 -5.00 9.09 1.88
CA LEU A 106 -5.71 7.93 1.32
C LEU A 106 -6.31 7.08 2.44
N ILE A 107 -5.50 6.73 3.45
CA ILE A 107 -5.93 5.91 4.58
C ILE A 107 -7.05 6.59 5.37
N ARG A 108 -6.95 7.92 5.56
CA ARG A 108 -8.04 8.71 6.16
C ARG A 108 -9.33 8.68 5.32
N LYS A 109 -9.22 8.53 4.00
CA LYS A 109 -10.35 8.51 3.06
C LYS A 109 -11.03 7.14 2.96
N ILE A 110 -10.25 6.06 2.89
CA ILE A 110 -10.78 4.70 2.61
C ILE A 110 -10.63 3.71 3.77
N GLY A 111 -10.00 4.11 4.87
CA GLY A 111 -9.67 3.27 6.01
C GLY A 111 -8.33 2.54 5.89
N PHE A 112 -7.84 2.05 7.02
CA PHE A 112 -6.63 1.22 7.12
C PHE A 112 -6.75 -0.11 6.38
N PHE A 113 -5.65 -0.87 6.32
CA PHE A 113 -5.72 -2.26 5.86
C PHE A 113 -6.52 -3.09 6.87
N ASP A 114 -7.42 -3.96 6.39
CA ASP A 114 -8.29 -4.76 7.25
C ASP A 114 -7.46 -5.84 7.95
N GLU A 115 -7.30 -5.73 9.27
CA GLU A 115 -6.46 -6.61 10.08
C GLU A 115 -7.05 -8.01 10.25
N ARG A 116 -8.33 -8.21 9.88
CA ARG A 116 -9.00 -9.52 9.92
C ARG A 116 -8.50 -10.50 8.85
N TYR A 117 -7.65 -10.06 7.91
CA TYR A 117 -6.91 -10.92 6.97
C TYR A 117 -5.74 -11.66 7.67
N ILE A 118 -6.05 -12.42 8.72
CA ILE A 118 -5.09 -13.17 9.55
C ILE A 118 -4.38 -14.25 8.74
N GLY A 119 -3.05 -14.36 8.94
CA GLY A 119 -2.17 -15.24 8.16
C GLY A 119 -1.82 -14.70 6.77
N GLY A 120 -2.41 -13.56 6.39
CA GLY A 120 -2.29 -12.92 5.09
C GLY A 120 -3.20 -13.52 4.02
N GLY A 121 -3.24 -12.86 2.85
CA GLY A 121 -4.01 -13.24 1.67
C GLY A 121 -5.28 -12.40 1.54
N CYS A 122 -5.59 -11.99 0.31
CA CYS A 122 -6.79 -11.22 -0.06
C CYS A 122 -6.85 -9.77 0.44
N GLU A 123 -5.92 -9.31 1.28
CA GLU A 123 -5.84 -7.92 1.76
C GLU A 123 -5.53 -6.93 0.62
N ASP A 124 -4.74 -7.36 -0.36
CA ASP A 124 -4.46 -6.63 -1.59
C ASP A 124 -5.75 -6.40 -2.40
N ASN A 125 -6.51 -7.48 -2.62
CA ASN A 125 -7.76 -7.46 -3.35
C ASN A 125 -8.83 -6.60 -2.65
N ASP A 126 -8.89 -6.67 -1.32
CA ASP A 126 -9.76 -5.81 -0.50
C ASP A 126 -9.42 -4.33 -0.70
N PHE A 127 -8.14 -3.99 -0.59
CA PHE A 127 -7.67 -2.62 -0.69
C PHE A 127 -7.97 -2.04 -2.07
N ILE A 128 -7.72 -2.79 -3.15
CA ILE A 128 -8.01 -2.34 -4.52
C ILE A 128 -9.53 -2.18 -4.74
N ARG A 129 -10.38 -3.04 -4.18
CA ARG A 129 -11.84 -2.87 -4.24
C ARG A 129 -12.30 -1.59 -3.55
N ARG A 130 -11.70 -1.25 -2.40
CA ARG A 130 -11.99 0.01 -1.70
C ARG A 130 -11.51 1.23 -2.47
N LEU A 131 -10.38 1.15 -3.17
CA LEU A 131 -9.95 2.19 -4.11
C LEU A 131 -11.00 2.41 -5.21
N LYS A 132 -11.50 1.32 -5.83
CA LYS A 132 -12.55 1.41 -6.85
C LYS A 132 -13.84 2.00 -6.30
N GLU A 133 -14.28 1.53 -5.14
CA GLU A 133 -15.52 2.01 -4.51
C GLU A 133 -15.44 3.51 -4.15
N ALA A 134 -14.27 3.99 -3.73
CA ALA A 134 -14.01 5.39 -3.46
C ALA A 134 -13.69 6.24 -4.71
N ASN A 135 -13.68 5.63 -5.90
CA ASN A 135 -13.26 6.22 -7.16
C ASN A 135 -11.84 6.86 -7.11
N ILE A 136 -10.86 6.12 -6.59
CA ILE A 136 -9.48 6.59 -6.42
C ILE A 136 -8.51 5.76 -7.26
N SER A 137 -7.62 6.40 -8.02
CA SER A 137 -6.70 5.71 -8.93
C SER A 137 -5.68 4.81 -8.24
N PHE A 138 -5.34 3.73 -8.95
CA PHE A 138 -4.28 2.79 -8.61
C PHE A 138 -3.35 2.60 -9.80
N TYR A 139 -2.04 2.79 -9.59
CA TYR A 139 -1.03 2.36 -10.56
C TYR A 139 -0.42 1.04 -10.08
N GLU A 140 -0.61 -0.02 -10.83
CA GLU A 140 -0.09 -1.36 -10.53
C GLU A 140 0.82 -1.85 -11.66
N SER A 141 2.06 -2.18 -11.32
CA SER A 141 3.00 -2.83 -12.22
C SER A 141 3.93 -3.81 -11.49
N GLU A 142 4.78 -4.46 -12.28
CA GLU A 142 5.90 -5.31 -11.84
C GLU A 142 7.18 -4.87 -12.56
N GLU A 143 7.53 -3.60 -12.43
CA GLU A 143 8.61 -2.98 -13.21
C GLU A 143 9.97 -2.96 -12.51
N ILE A 144 10.01 -3.18 -11.19
CA ILE A 144 11.27 -3.25 -10.44
C ILE A 144 11.82 -4.68 -10.35
N LYS A 145 13.11 -4.79 -10.02
CA LYS A 145 13.72 -6.08 -9.67
C LYS A 145 13.10 -6.62 -8.38
N TYR A 146 12.84 -7.92 -8.38
CA TYR A 146 12.26 -8.60 -7.23
C TYR A 146 12.84 -9.99 -7.06
N ILE A 147 13.15 -10.35 -5.82
CA ILE A 147 13.66 -11.66 -5.50
C ILE A 147 12.50 -12.65 -5.41
N TYR A 148 12.52 -13.68 -6.24
CA TYR A 148 11.55 -14.76 -6.21
C TYR A 148 11.87 -15.75 -5.08
N LEU A 149 11.21 -15.54 -3.93
CA LEU A 149 11.24 -16.45 -2.79
C LEU A 149 9.82 -16.73 -2.31
N PRO A 150 9.57 -17.92 -1.72
CA PRO A 150 8.32 -18.23 -1.04
C PRO A 150 7.94 -17.12 -0.05
N THR A 151 6.64 -16.95 0.11
CA THR A 151 6.11 -16.06 1.14
C THR A 151 6.49 -16.56 2.54
N SER A 152 6.74 -15.63 3.46
CA SER A 152 6.87 -15.96 4.89
C SER A 152 5.50 -16.03 5.59
N TRP A 153 4.43 -15.61 4.90
CA TRP A 153 3.05 -15.71 5.37
C TRP A 153 2.50 -17.13 5.18
N GLN A 154 1.61 -17.55 6.07
CA GLN A 154 1.10 -18.92 6.12
C GLN A 154 -0.28 -19.05 5.47
N TYR A 155 -0.41 -18.54 4.23
CA TYR A 155 -1.68 -18.47 3.49
C TYR A 155 -2.44 -19.80 3.41
N GLU A 156 -1.71 -20.90 3.21
CA GLU A 156 -2.29 -22.23 2.99
C GLU A 156 -2.72 -22.94 4.27
N LYS A 157 -2.18 -22.49 5.42
CA LYS A 157 -2.42 -23.17 6.69
C LYS A 157 -3.73 -22.74 7.35
N THR A 158 -4.32 -21.61 6.92
CA THR A 158 -5.59 -21.14 7.47
C THR A 158 -6.51 -20.63 6.35
N SER A 159 -7.79 -21.01 6.39
CA SER A 159 -8.81 -20.48 5.48
C SER A 159 -9.38 -19.13 5.94
N VAL A 160 -8.82 -18.54 7.01
CA VAL A 160 -9.38 -17.39 7.73
C VAL A 160 -9.49 -16.16 6.83
N ALA A 161 -8.40 -15.74 6.22
CA ALA A 161 -8.37 -14.56 5.35
C ALA A 161 -9.30 -14.69 4.13
N ARG A 162 -9.30 -15.88 3.49
CA ARG A 162 -10.18 -16.17 2.34
C ARG A 162 -11.66 -16.21 2.73
N ASN A 163 -12.00 -16.81 3.87
CA ASN A 163 -13.36 -16.84 4.39
C ASN A 163 -13.82 -15.43 4.79
N HIS A 164 -12.94 -14.63 5.37
CA HIS A 164 -13.21 -13.22 5.63
C HIS A 164 -13.48 -12.46 4.34
N PHE A 165 -12.64 -12.61 3.32
CA PHE A 165 -12.82 -11.97 2.01
C PHE A 165 -14.19 -12.29 1.39
N ARG A 166 -14.57 -13.57 1.35
CA ARG A 166 -15.86 -14.03 0.79
C ARG A 166 -17.07 -13.57 1.58
N ARG A 167 -16.92 -13.33 2.89
CA ARG A 167 -17.98 -12.72 3.71
C ARG A 167 -18.06 -11.22 3.49
N LYS A 168 -16.92 -10.53 3.31
CA LYS A 168 -16.85 -9.08 3.13
C LYS A 168 -17.29 -8.66 1.73
N TRP A 169 -16.98 -9.44 0.70
CA TRP A 169 -17.25 -9.09 -0.69
C TRP A 169 -18.12 -10.13 -1.36
N LYS A 170 -19.23 -9.67 -1.91
CA LYS A 170 -20.12 -10.46 -2.75
C LYS A 170 -19.93 -10.05 -4.21
N GLU A 171 -19.75 -11.02 -5.08
CA GLU A 171 -19.60 -10.82 -6.52
C GLU A 171 -20.78 -11.49 -7.22
N GLU A 172 -21.57 -10.69 -7.93
CA GLU A 172 -22.70 -11.15 -8.73
C GLU A 172 -22.61 -10.51 -10.11
N GLU A 173 -22.37 -11.32 -11.14
CA GLU A 173 -22.13 -10.86 -12.50
C GLU A 173 -20.99 -9.83 -12.55
N ASN A 174 -21.30 -8.57 -12.88
CA ASN A 174 -20.35 -7.45 -12.95
C ASN A 174 -20.46 -6.50 -11.74
N VAL A 175 -21.15 -6.89 -10.67
CA VAL A 175 -21.34 -6.05 -9.48
C VAL A 175 -20.58 -6.65 -8.29
N ILE A 176 -19.76 -5.82 -7.68
CA ILE A 176 -19.03 -6.13 -6.44
C ILE A 176 -19.68 -5.32 -5.32
N THR A 177 -20.26 -6.00 -4.34
CA THR A 177 -20.95 -5.35 -3.22
C THR A 177 -20.26 -5.69 -1.92
N ARG A 178 -19.89 -4.67 -1.15
CA ARG A 178 -19.39 -4.84 0.21
C ARG A 178 -20.54 -5.26 1.13
N GLN A 179 -20.31 -6.29 1.93
CA GLN A 179 -21.29 -6.89 2.84
C GLN A 179 -20.95 -6.61 4.31
N LEU A 180 -19.69 -6.30 4.60
CA LEU A 180 -19.21 -5.97 5.93
C LEU A 180 -18.57 -4.59 5.92
N THR A 181 -18.90 -3.76 6.90
CA THR A 181 -18.29 -2.44 7.08
C THR A 181 -16.80 -2.57 7.41
N GLU A 182 -16.06 -1.48 7.14
CA GLU A 182 -14.69 -1.37 7.67
C GLU A 182 -14.69 -1.39 9.19
N GLU A 183 -13.61 -1.92 9.76
CA GLU A 183 -13.38 -1.76 11.19
C GLU A 183 -12.81 -0.39 11.48
N ASP A 184 -13.29 0.19 12.58
CA ASP A 184 -12.76 1.42 13.14
C ASP A 184 -11.53 1.10 14.00
N TYR A 185 -10.37 0.99 13.34
CA TYR A 185 -9.10 0.91 14.03
C TYR A 185 -8.77 2.27 14.65
N LYS A 186 -8.55 2.31 15.97
CA LYS A 186 -8.30 3.53 16.75
C LYS A 186 -6.88 4.10 16.57
N TYR A 187 -6.37 4.06 15.35
CA TYR A 187 -5.10 4.63 14.98
C TYR A 187 -5.24 6.11 14.65
N ASP A 188 -4.44 6.96 15.29
CA ASP A 188 -4.37 8.37 14.97
C ASP A 188 -3.22 8.64 14.00
N ILE A 189 -3.56 9.09 12.79
CA ILE A 189 -2.61 9.53 11.76
C ILE A 189 -2.80 11.01 11.43
N GLY A 190 -3.46 11.77 12.31
CA GLY A 190 -3.75 13.19 12.13
C GLY A 190 -4.99 13.45 11.24
N PRO A 191 -5.33 14.74 11.05
CA PRO A 191 -6.56 15.15 10.38
C PRO A 191 -6.53 14.92 8.85
N PHE A 192 -7.72 14.80 8.26
CA PHE A 192 -7.90 14.73 6.81
C PHE A 192 -7.39 16.01 6.13
N LYS A 193 -6.56 15.85 5.09
CA LYS A 193 -5.88 16.91 4.34
C LYS A 193 -6.56 17.24 3.01
N ASN A 194 -7.64 16.53 2.65
CA ASN A 194 -8.47 16.79 1.47
C ASN A 194 -7.70 16.76 0.14
N THR A 195 -6.85 15.74 -0.03
CA THR A 195 -6.13 15.45 -1.27
C THR A 195 -7.13 15.20 -2.39
N ASN A 196 -6.93 15.86 -3.52
CA ASN A 196 -7.70 15.59 -4.74
C ASN A 196 -7.09 14.38 -5.45
N PHE A 197 -7.75 13.23 -5.37
CA PHE A 197 -7.30 12.01 -6.01
C PHE A 197 -7.78 11.93 -7.46
N ILE A 198 -6.94 11.38 -8.33
CA ILE A 198 -7.31 11.01 -9.69
C ILE A 198 -8.36 9.90 -9.65
N ASP A 199 -9.34 9.95 -10.55
CA ASP A 199 -10.40 8.95 -10.68
C ASP A 199 -9.88 7.54 -10.97
N PHE A 200 -10.61 6.52 -10.48
CA PHE A 200 -10.22 5.11 -10.66
C PHE A 200 -10.16 4.71 -12.15
N GLU A 201 -10.96 5.31 -13.03
CA GLU A 201 -10.96 4.98 -14.46
C GLU A 201 -9.59 5.18 -15.13
N LYS A 202 -8.74 6.04 -14.58
CA LYS A 202 -7.37 6.29 -15.06
C LYS A 202 -6.36 5.27 -14.52
N SER A 203 -6.78 4.33 -13.69
CA SER A 203 -5.90 3.33 -13.07
C SER A 203 -5.19 2.47 -14.11
N ILE A 204 -3.92 2.14 -13.84
CA ILE A 204 -3.17 1.11 -14.54
C ILE A 204 -3.24 -0.14 -13.66
N LEU A 205 -3.83 -1.21 -14.18
CA LEU A 205 -4.06 -2.45 -13.44
C LEU A 205 -3.32 -3.60 -14.13
N MET A 206 -2.84 -4.55 -13.34
CA MET A 206 -2.33 -5.80 -13.89
C MET A 206 -3.47 -6.63 -14.49
N PRO A 207 -3.19 -7.53 -15.47
CA PRO A 207 -4.23 -8.23 -16.20
C PRO A 207 -5.25 -8.98 -15.35
N TYR A 208 -4.83 -9.54 -14.20
CA TYR A 208 -5.70 -10.27 -13.29
C TYR A 208 -6.67 -9.36 -12.51
N ASN A 209 -6.41 -8.05 -12.43
CA ASN A 209 -7.29 -7.07 -11.80
C ASN A 209 -8.20 -6.34 -12.81
N ASN A 210 -8.11 -6.65 -14.11
CA ASN A 210 -8.90 -5.99 -15.15
C ASN A 210 -10.41 -6.12 -14.97
N ILE A 211 -10.87 -7.17 -14.28
CA ILE A 211 -12.29 -7.34 -13.96
C ILE A 211 -12.84 -6.11 -13.21
N LEU A 212 -12.05 -5.52 -12.31
CA LEU A 212 -12.41 -4.34 -11.51
C LEU A 212 -12.65 -3.09 -12.35
N ARG A 213 -12.07 -3.01 -13.55
CA ARG A 213 -12.27 -1.85 -14.44
C ARG A 213 -13.73 -1.76 -14.86
N ASN A 214 -14.32 -2.90 -15.20
CA ASN A 214 -15.68 -3.00 -15.71
C ASN A 214 -16.71 -3.30 -14.61
N SER A 215 -16.26 -3.67 -13.42
CA SER A 215 -17.15 -3.91 -12.30
C SER A 215 -17.72 -2.62 -11.70
N LEU A 216 -18.99 -2.68 -11.31
CA LEU A 216 -19.62 -1.68 -10.45
C LEU A 216 -19.36 -2.05 -8.99
N CYS A 217 -18.65 -1.20 -8.24
CA CYS A 217 -18.46 -1.37 -6.80
C CYS A 217 -19.52 -0.60 -6.01
N LYS A 218 -20.15 -1.26 -5.04
CA LYS A 218 -21.15 -0.68 -4.14
C LYS A 218 -20.78 -0.92 -2.68
N ALA A 219 -20.95 0.14 -1.89
CA ALA A 219 -20.91 0.09 -0.42
C ALA A 219 -22.20 -0.49 0.16
#